data_AF-A0A965PL74-F1
#
_entry.id   AF-A0A965PL74-F1
#
_cell.length_a   1.000
_cell.length_b   1.000
_cell.length_c   1.000
_cell.angle_alpha   90.00
_cell.angle_beta   90.00
_cell.angle_gamma   90.00
#
_symmetry.space_group_name_H-M   'P 1'
#
loop_
_entity.id
_entity.type
_entity.pdbx_description
1 polymer ?
#
loop_
_entity_poly.entity_id
_entity_poly.type
_entity_poly.pdbx_seq_one_letter_code
_entity_poly.pdbx_strand_id
1 'polypeptide(L)' 'MPKYRAKVKCFVDNSLREVGDVFEYNGPHNTNLERVGSEPEPVEQDNPTPALRRPGRPRKTAIIERMD' A
#
# COMPACT_ATOMS: atom_id res chain seq x y z
N MET A 1 21.11 2.23 11.15
CA MET A 1 19.66 1.98 11.21
C MET A 1 19.35 0.62 10.60
N PRO A 2 18.23 -0.03 10.95
CA PRO A 2 17.78 -1.23 10.25
C PRO A 2 17.47 -0.91 8.78
N LYS A 3 17.91 -1.79 7.87
CA LYS A 3 17.62 -1.71 6.44
C LYS A 3 16.39 -2.55 6.12
N TYR A 4 15.55 -2.04 5.24
CA TYR A 4 14.36 -2.74 4.77
C TYR A 4 14.31 -2.75 3.25
N ARG A 5 13.72 -3.80 2.69
CA ARG A 5 13.40 -3.97 1.28
C ARG A 5 11.90 -3.80 1.09
N ALA A 6 11.49 -3.01 0.11
CA ALA A 6 10.08 -2.90 -0.26
C ALA A 6 9.62 -4.18 -0.98
N LYS A 7 8.60 -4.86 -0.44
CA LYS A 7 7.96 -6.02 -1.08
C LYS A 7 7.03 -5.61 -2.22
N VAL A 8 6.42 -4.43 -2.08
CA VAL A 8 5.48 -3.84 -3.04
C VAL A 8 5.79 -2.36 -3.21
N LYS A 9 5.31 -1.76 -4.31
CA LYS A 9 5.38 -0.33 -4.51
C LYS A 9 4.59 0.39 -3.41
N CYS A 10 5.27 1.16 -2.56
CA CYS A 10 4.65 1.79 -1.39
C CYS A 10 5.25 3.18 -1.13
N PHE A 11 4.47 4.05 -0.49
CA PHE A 11 4.92 5.38 -0.10
C PHE A 11 5.41 5.33 1.35
N VAL A 12 6.70 5.60 1.55
CA VAL A 12 7.36 5.52 2.85
C VAL A 12 8.24 6.75 3.02
N ASP A 13 8.07 7.45 4.13
CA ASP A 13 8.87 8.62 4.51
C ASP A 13 8.92 9.69 3.40
N ASN A 14 7.74 10.12 2.96
CA ASN A 14 7.53 11.10 1.88
C ASN A 14 8.15 10.72 0.53
N SER A 15 8.57 9.47 0.35
CA SER A 15 9.18 8.97 -0.87
C SER A 15 8.45 7.74 -1.39
N LEU A 16 8.36 7.62 -2.70
CA LEU A 16 7.82 6.44 -3.35
C LEU A 16 8.93 5.39 -3.47
N ARG A 17 8.70 4.19 -2.92
CA ARG A 17 9.59 3.04 -3.00
C ARG A 17 9.06 2.04 -4.01
N GLU A 18 9.93 1.60 -4.90
CA GLU A 18 9.61 0.56 -5.89
C GLU A 18 9.88 -0.84 -5.30
N VAL A 19 9.34 -1.87 -5.95
CA VAL A 19 9.53 -3.27 -5.53
C VAL A 19 11.02 -3.62 -5.55
N GLY A 20 11.53 -4.15 -4.45
CA GLY A 20 12.92 -4.53 -4.27
C GLY A 20 13.86 -3.39 -3.83
N ASP A 21 13.38 -2.15 -3.74
CA ASP A 21 14.20 -1.02 -3.27
C ASP A 21 14.62 -1.22 -1.81
N VAL A 22 15.89 -0.96 -1.50
CA VAL A 22 16.48 -1.16 -0.16
C VAL A 22 16.83 0.19 0.44
N PHE A 23 16.28 0.47 1.61
CA PHE A 23 16.43 1.76 2.27
C PHE A 23 16.45 1.63 3.79
N GLU A 24 16.88 2.70 4.47
CA GLU A 24 16.86 2.78 5.93
C GLU A 24 15.50 3.29 6.38
N TYR A 25 14.90 2.61 7.37
CA TYR A 25 13.58 2.96 7.88
C TYR A 25 13.53 2.78 9.40
N ASN A 26 13.12 3.83 10.10
CA ASN A 26 13.02 3.87 11.56
C ASN A 26 11.59 4.19 12.04
N GLY A 27 10.60 3.80 11.25
CA GLY A 27 9.19 4.00 11.58
C GLY A 27 8.56 2.78 12.26
N PRO A 28 7.23 2.83 12.47
CA PRO A 28 6.46 1.70 13.00
C PRO A 28 6.53 0.47 12.07
N HIS A 29 6.17 -0.70 12.58
CA HIS A 29 6.13 -1.93 11.80
C HIS A 29 5.26 -1.76 10.54
N ASN A 30 5.79 -2.16 9.38
CA ASN A 30 5.12 -2.07 8.09
C ASN A 30 5.22 -3.41 7.36
N THR A 31 4.07 -4.04 7.10
CA THR A 31 3.97 -5.35 6.45
C THR A 31 4.44 -5.36 4.99
N ASN A 32 4.54 -4.18 4.37
CA ASN A 32 5.05 -4.02 3.01
C ASN A 32 6.58 -4.01 2.96
N LEU A 33 7.25 -3.96 4.11
CA LEU A 33 8.70 -3.85 4.23
C LEU A 33 9.29 -5.12 4.87
N GLU A 34 10.39 -5.59 4.31
CA GLU A 34 11.11 -6.78 4.77
C GLU A 34 12.49 -6.39 5.29
N ARG A 35 12.87 -6.80 6.50
CA ARG A 35 14.16 -6.39 7.08
C ARG A 35 15.31 -7.11 6.40
N VAL A 36 16.26 -6.36 5.85
CA VAL A 36 17.44 -6.89 5.15
C VAL A 36 18.55 -7.14 6.17
N GLY A 37 19.09 -8.37 6.19
CA GLY A 37 20.22 -8.76 7.06
C GLY A 37 19.86 -9.74 8.20
N SER A 38 18.59 -10.05 8.39
CA SER A 38 18.15 -11.33 8.93
C SER A 38 17.81 -12.18 7.71
N GLU A 39 18.54 -13.25 7.41
CA GLU A 39 18.27 -14.14 6.26
C GLU A 39 16.76 -14.34 6.06
N PRO A 40 16.17 -13.83 4.96
CA PRO A 40 14.82 -14.17 4.59
C PRO A 40 14.85 -15.04 3.33
N GLU A 41 14.19 -16.20 3.42
CA GLU A 41 13.91 -17.09 2.32
C GLU A 41 13.24 -16.36 1.13
N PRO A 42 13.42 -16.86 -0.12
CA PRO A 42 12.94 -16.18 -1.31
C PRO A 42 11.42 -16.14 -1.34
N VAL A 43 10.83 -14.99 -1.04
CA VAL A 43 9.39 -14.77 -1.20
C VAL A 43 9.11 -14.54 -2.68
N GLU A 44 8.48 -15.53 -3.30
CA GLU A 44 7.98 -15.50 -4.67
C GLU A 44 7.15 -14.24 -4.91
N GLN A 45 7.45 -13.54 -6.01
CA GLN A 45 6.71 -12.37 -6.47
C GLN A 45 5.31 -12.80 -6.90
N ASP A 46 4.33 -12.61 -6.03
CA ASP A 46 2.92 -12.70 -6.44
C ASP A 46 2.52 -11.45 -7.23
N ASN A 47 1.89 -11.70 -8.37
CA ASN A 47 1.49 -10.71 -9.37
C ASN A 47 0.55 -9.66 -8.76
N PRO A 48 0.55 -8.40 -9.24
CA PRO A 48 -0.35 -7.39 -8.71
C PRO A 48 -1.79 -7.77 -9.05
N THR A 49 -2.58 -8.15 -8.05
CA THR A 49 -4.03 -8.28 -8.20
C THR A 49 -4.59 -6.88 -8.50
N PRO A 50 -5.30 -6.67 -9.61
CA PRO A 50 -5.89 -5.37 -9.89
C PRO A 50 -6.91 -5.04 -8.80
N ALA A 51 -6.75 -3.87 -8.18
CA ALA A 51 -7.67 -3.36 -7.18
C ALA A 51 -9.09 -3.34 -7.75
N LEU A 52 -9.95 -4.22 -7.25
CA LEU A 52 -11.38 -4.20 -7.57
C LEU A 52 -11.96 -2.88 -7.05
N ARG A 53 -12.23 -1.96 -7.98
CA ARG A 53 -12.97 -0.74 -7.72
C ARG A 53 -14.30 -1.12 -7.08
N ARG A 54 -14.54 -0.69 -5.84
CA ARG A 54 -15.84 -0.85 -5.19
C ARG A 54 -16.85 -0.02 -6.00
N PRO A 55 -17.94 -0.61 -6.50
CA PRO A 55 -18.97 0.16 -7.19
C PRO A 55 -19.48 1.25 -6.24
N GLY A 56 -19.64 2.45 -6.80
CA GLY A 56 -19.66 3.71 -6.06
C GLY A 56 -20.71 3.81 -4.97
N ARG A 57 -20.36 4.56 -3.92
CA ARG A 57 -21.34 5.13 -2.99
C ARG A 57 -22.28 6.03 -3.80
N PRO A 58 -23.60 5.80 -3.83
CA PRO A 58 -24.50 6.69 -4.53
C PRO A 58 -24.43 8.09 -3.91
N ARG A 59 -24.33 9.13 -4.74
CA ARG A 59 -24.52 10.52 -4.28
C ARG A 59 -25.95 10.64 -3.80
N LYS A 60 -26.16 11.16 -2.60
CA LYS A 60 -27.48 11.43 -2.02
C LYS A 60 -28.11 12.55 -2.85
N THR A 61 -28.92 12.22 -3.86
CA THR A 61 -29.79 13.17 -4.53
C THR A 61 -30.87 13.58 -3.54
N ALA A 62 -30.91 14.87 -3.18
CA ALA A 62 -32.05 15.45 -2.50
C ALA A 62 -33.24 15.40 -3.46
N ILE A 63 -34.21 14.52 -3.18
CA ILE A 63 -35.49 14.53 -3.88
C ILE A 63 -36.24 15.78 -3.42
N ILE A 64 -36.59 16.61 -4.39
CA ILE A 64 -37.43 17.79 -4.27
C ILE A 64 -38.85 17.31 -3.97
N GLU A 65 -39.36 17.54 -2.77
CA GLU A 65 -40.80 17.48 -2.51
C GLU A 65 -41.41 18.80 -3.00
N ARG A 66 -42.15 18.73 -4.12
CA ARG A 66 -43.18 19.73 -4.42
C ARG A 66 -44.31 19.49 -3.41
N MET A 67 -44.58 20.46 -2.56
CA MET A 67 -45.85 20.53 -1.84
C MET A 67 -46.86 21.23 -2.73
N ASP A 68 -48.00 20.57 -2.93
CA ASP A 68 -49.23 21.15 -3.46
C ASP A 68 -49.86 22.15 -2.47
#